data_AF-A0A2V8C141-F1
#
_entry.id   AF-A0A2V8C141-F1
#
_cell.length_a   1.000
_cell.length_b   1.000
_cell.length_c   1.000
_cell.angle_alpha   90.00
_cell.angle_beta   90.00
_cell.angle_gamma   90.00
#
_symmetry.space_group_name_H-M   'P 1'
#
loop_
_entity.id
_entity.type
_entity.pdbx_description
1 polymer ?
#
loop_
_entity_poly.entity_id
_entity_poly.type
_entity_poly.pdbx_seq_one_letter_code
_entity_poly.pdbx_strand_id
1 'polypeptide(L)'
;YLTGPLVRTQNFVLNERQLPPQAWVWPCEIVVEIAGRPREAVPHYLPGQNPFVREFADRYGIPLEAAMGGAETMYPEYMLKLRRSETPHH
;
A
#
# COMPACT_ATOMS: atom_id res chain seq x y z
N TYR A 1 4.54 13.21 -7.21
CA TYR A 1 3.20 13.73 -7.53
C TYR A 1 2.40 12.58 -8.12
N LEU A 2 1.10 12.44 -7.82
CA LEU A 2 0.29 11.40 -8.46
C LEU A 2 0.04 11.81 -9.92
N THR A 3 0.26 10.89 -10.85
CA THR A 3 0.05 11.11 -12.29
C THR A 3 -1.44 11.17 -12.68
N GLY A 4 -2.35 10.92 -11.73
CA GLY A 4 -3.80 10.96 -11.89
C GLY A 4 -4.53 10.88 -10.54
N PRO A 5 -5.87 11.03 -10.52
CA PRO A 5 -6.67 10.95 -9.30
C PRO A 5 -6.77 9.51 -8.78
N LEU A 6 -6.77 9.35 -7.45
CA LEU A 6 -7.13 8.08 -6.79
C LEU A 6 -8.63 8.06 -6.50
N VAL A 7 -9.40 7.33 -7.31
CA VAL A 7 -10.84 7.12 -7.09
C VAL A 7 -11.05 5.73 -6.47
N ARG A 8 -11.63 5.68 -5.26
CA ARG A 8 -11.92 4.43 -4.56
C ARG A 8 -13.39 4.36 -4.16
N THR A 9 -14.09 3.36 -4.66
CA THR A 9 -15.46 3.03 -4.23
C THR A 9 -15.40 1.96 -3.15
N GLN A 10 -16.23 2.09 -2.12
CA GLN A 10 -16.37 1.09 -1.05
C GLN A 10 -17.84 0.73 -0.90
N ASN A 11 -18.12 -0.57 -0.80
CA ASN A 11 -19.44 -1.08 -0.49
C ASN A 11 -19.50 -1.42 0.99
N PHE A 12 -20.60 -1.05 1.64
CA PHE A 12 -20.85 -1.39 3.04
C PHE A 12 -21.95 -2.45 3.08
N VAL A 13 -21.77 -3.44 3.95
CA VAL A 13 -22.81 -4.42 4.29
C VAL A 13 -23.19 -4.24 5.74
N LEU A 14 -24.46 -4.52 6.06
CA LEU A 14 -24.93 -4.49 7.44
C LEU A 14 -24.15 -5.54 8.24
N ASN A 15 -23.57 -5.12 9.36
CA ASN A 15 -23.03 -6.05 10.35
C ASN A 15 -24.15 -6.44 11.32
N GLU A 16 -24.75 -7.61 11.13
CA GLU A 16 -25.81 -8.15 12.00
C GLU A 16 -25.29 -8.65 13.35
N ARG A 17 -23.96 -8.69 13.54
CA ARG A 17 -23.37 -9.06 14.82
C ARG A 17 -23.67 -7.99 15.85
N GLN A 18 -24.62 -8.29 16.74
CA GLN A 18 -24.84 -7.50 17.94
C GLN A 18 -23.59 -7.62 18.82
N LEU A 19 -22.79 -6.56 18.86
CA LEU A 19 -21.73 -6.41 19.84
C LEU A 19 -22.39 -6.31 21.22
N PRO A 20 -21.89 -7.04 22.26
CA PRO A 20 -22.45 -6.89 23.60
C PRO A 20 -22.36 -5.43 24.05
N PRO A 21 -23.26 -4.97 24.95
CA PRO A 21 -23.07 -3.70 25.64
C PRO A 21 -21.62 -3.64 26.14
N GLN A 22 -20.93 -2.51 25.95
CA GLN A 22 -19.50 -2.30 26.21
C GLN A 22 -18.45 -3.02 25.31
N ALA A 23 -18.82 -3.67 24.19
CA ALA A 23 -17.83 -4.09 23.17
C ALA A 23 -17.36 -2.95 22.25
N TRP A 24 -17.08 -1.79 22.84
CA TRP A 24 -16.43 -0.67 22.15
C TRP A 24 -15.01 -1.13 21.81
N VAL A 25 -14.81 -1.51 20.56
CA VAL A 25 -13.55 -2.10 20.06
C VAL A 25 -12.39 -1.10 20.06
N TRP A 26 -12.65 0.15 20.41
CA TRP A 26 -11.68 1.23 20.48
C TRP A 26 -11.90 2.01 21.78
N PRO A 27 -11.12 1.73 22.84
CA PRO A 27 -11.02 2.69 23.93
C PRO A 27 -10.52 4.01 23.32
N CYS A 28 -11.20 5.13 23.58
CA CYS A 28 -10.79 6.46 23.10
C CYS A 28 -9.53 6.98 23.83
N GLU A 29 -8.65 6.08 24.25
CA GLU A 29 -7.44 6.38 25.00
C GLU A 29 -6.25 6.47 24.05
N ILE A 30 -5.38 7.42 24.32
CA ILE A 30 -4.11 7.55 23.60
C ILE A 30 -3.22 6.41 24.08
N VAL A 31 -2.90 5.47 23.18
CA VAL A 31 -1.96 4.38 23.47
C VAL A 31 -0.58 4.69 22.86
N VAL A 32 0.47 4.28 23.57
CA VAL A 32 1.84 4.35 23.06
C VAL A 32 2.10 3.08 22.24
N GLU A 33 2.08 3.20 20.92
CA GLU A 33 2.32 2.06 20.01
C GLU A 33 3.77 1.55 20.06
N ILE A 34 4.73 2.43 20.32
CA ILE A 34 6.16 2.12 20.38
C ILE A 34 6.75 2.73 21.65
N ALA A 35 6.93 1.89 22.68
CA ALA A 35 7.52 2.32 23.94
C ALA A 35 8.94 2.87 23.74
N GLY A 36 9.26 4.00 24.37
CA GLY A 36 10.60 4.58 24.35
C GLY A 36 10.96 5.41 23.11
N ARG A 37 10.07 5.54 22.11
CA ARG A 37 10.30 6.45 20.98
C ARG A 37 10.13 7.91 21.42
N PRO A 38 11.09 8.82 21.16
CA PRO A 38 10.92 10.24 21.41
C PRO A 38 9.72 10.80 20.64
N ARG A 39 8.99 11.74 21.24
CA ARG A 39 7.78 12.33 20.65
C ARG A 39 8.01 12.97 19.28
N GLU A 40 9.21 13.53 19.07
CA GLU A 40 9.61 14.21 17.83
C GLU A 40 10.29 13.27 16.81
N ALA A 41 10.46 11.98 17.13
CA ALA A 41 11.17 11.05 16.28
C ALA A 41 10.22 10.36 15.28
N VAL A 42 10.29 10.79 14.02
CA VAL A 42 9.59 10.14 12.89
C VAL A 42 10.61 9.39 12.03
N PRO A 43 10.62 8.03 12.06
CA PRO A 43 11.47 7.24 11.19
C PRO A 43 11.17 7.56 9.72
N HIS A 44 12.21 7.85 8.95
CA HIS A 44 12.08 8.13 7.53
C HIS A 44 13.33 7.68 6.79
N TYR A 45 13.16 7.38 5.50
CA TYR A 45 14.26 7.24 4.56
C TYR A 45 14.39 8.53 3.77
N LEU A 46 15.62 8.98 3.56
CA LEU A 46 15.87 10.03 2.58
C LEU A 46 15.52 9.52 1.16
N PRO A 47 15.24 10.42 0.21
CA PRO A 47 15.01 10.02 -1.18
C PRO A 47 16.14 9.11 -1.70
N GLY A 48 15.76 7.95 -2.24
CA GLY A 48 16.70 6.95 -2.75
C GLY A 48 17.33 6.01 -1.70
N GLN A 49 17.09 6.22 -0.41
CA GLN A 49 17.68 5.38 0.66
C GLN A 49 16.73 4.31 1.20
N ASN A 50 15.49 4.24 0.72
CA ASN A 50 14.56 3.21 1.17
C ASN A 50 14.98 1.84 0.59
N PRO A 51 15.43 0.88 1.42
CA PRO A 51 15.89 -0.42 0.94
C PRO A 51 14.71 -1.34 0.53
N PHE A 52 13.48 -0.99 0.89
CA PHE A 52 12.29 -1.83 0.69
C PHE A 52 11.50 -1.47 -0.58
N VAL A 53 12.02 -0.61 -1.45
CA VAL A 53 11.33 -0.16 -2.68
C VAL A 53 10.95 -1.34 -3.59
N ARG A 54 11.75 -2.41 -3.61
CA ARG A 54 11.52 -3.60 -4.44
C ARG A 54 10.76 -4.72 -3.73
N GLU A 55 10.62 -4.66 -2.41
CA GLU A 55 10.15 -5.79 -1.60
C GLU A 55 8.80 -6.35 -2.08
N PHE A 56 7.85 -5.47 -2.40
CA PHE A 56 6.55 -5.86 -2.91
C PHE A 56 6.63 -6.49 -4.31
N ALA A 57 7.41 -5.88 -5.20
CA ALA A 57 7.59 -6.34 -6.58
C ALA A 57 8.21 -7.75 -6.59
N ASP A 58 9.30 -7.94 -5.82
CA ASP A 58 10.03 -9.20 -5.74
C ASP A 58 9.17 -10.30 -5.09
N ARG A 59 8.44 -9.97 -4.02
CA ARG A 59 7.59 -10.93 -3.30
C ARG A 59 6.50 -11.54 -4.20
N TYR A 60 5.97 -10.77 -5.13
CA TYR A 60 4.84 -11.18 -5.97
C TYR A 60 5.23 -11.43 -7.44
N GLY A 61 6.52 -11.35 -7.79
CA GLY A 61 6.98 -11.54 -9.16
C GLY A 61 6.44 -10.48 -10.13
N ILE A 62 6.24 -9.25 -9.66
CA ILE A 62 5.69 -8.13 -10.43
C ILE A 62 6.87 -7.28 -10.93
N PRO A 63 6.94 -6.91 -12.22
CA PRO A 63 7.95 -5.96 -12.69
C PRO A 63 7.91 -4.65 -11.89
N LEU A 64 9.07 -4.11 -11.50
CA LEU A 64 9.12 -2.94 -10.62
C LEU A 64 8.39 -1.74 -11.21
N GLU A 65 8.53 -1.54 -12.51
CA GLU A 65 7.87 -0.49 -13.29
C GLU A 65 6.35 -0.66 -13.26
N ALA A 66 5.86 -1.90 -13.21
CA ALA A 66 4.43 -2.18 -13.04
C ALA A 66 3.96 -1.85 -11.61
N ALA A 67 4.76 -2.19 -10.60
CA ALA A 67 4.46 -1.90 -9.19
C ALA A 67 4.49 -0.40 -8.86
N MET A 68 5.30 0.40 -9.58
CA MET A 68 5.49 1.83 -9.33
C MET A 68 4.91 2.76 -10.42
N GLY A 69 4.30 2.22 -11.48
CA GLY A 69 3.97 2.97 -12.72
C GLY A 69 2.74 3.88 -12.68
N GLY A 70 2.12 4.10 -11.52
CA GLY A 70 1.06 5.10 -11.34
C GLY A 70 -0.11 4.95 -12.30
N ALA A 71 -0.48 6.03 -13.00
CA ALA A 71 -1.63 6.04 -13.92
C ALA A 71 -1.42 5.17 -15.18
N GLU A 72 -0.18 4.93 -15.58
CA GLU A 72 0.13 4.11 -16.75
C GLU A 72 -0.21 2.64 -16.53
N THR A 73 -0.06 2.16 -15.29
CA THR A 73 -0.30 0.76 -14.90
C THR A 73 -1.73 0.53 -14.39
N MET A 74 -2.58 1.56 -14.43
CA MET A 74 -3.93 1.52 -13.86
C MET A 74 -4.91 0.66 -14.67
N TYR A 75 -4.71 0.54 -15.98
CA TYR A 75 -5.66 -0.15 -16.87
C TYR A 75 -5.08 -1.42 -17.51
N PRO A 76 -5.93 -2.40 -17.87
CA PRO A 76 -5.48 -3.71 -18.38
C PRO A 76 -4.61 -3.65 -19.64
N GLU A 77 -4.69 -2.59 -20.44
CA GLU A 77 -3.90 -2.40 -21.66
C GLU A 77 -2.40 -2.32 -21.37
N TYR A 78 -2.00 -1.99 -20.14
CA TYR A 78 -0.60 -2.06 -19.71
C TYR A 78 0.00 -3.46 -19.89
N MET A 79 -0.81 -4.53 -19.84
CA MET A 79 -0.35 -5.88 -20.13
C MET A 79 0.25 -6.02 -21.55
N LEU A 80 -0.19 -5.22 -22.52
CA LEU A 80 0.38 -5.21 -23.87
C LEU A 80 1.79 -4.61 -23.90
N LYS A 81 2.12 -3.71 -22.96
CA LYS A 81 3.48 -3.20 -22.78
C LYS A 81 4.35 -4.28 -22.14
N LEU A 82 3.84 -4.94 -21.09
CA LEU A 82 4.55 -6.02 -20.41
C LEU A 82 4.91 -7.18 -21.35
N ARG A 83 3.95 -7.65 -22.16
CA ARG A 83 4.19 -8.71 -23.16
C ARG A 83 5.21 -8.34 -24.23
N ARG A 84 5.38 -7.05 -24.52
CA ARG A 84 6.35 -6.55 -25.48
C ARG A 84 7.74 -6.37 -24.86
N SER A 85 7.78 -6.13 -23.55
CA SER A 85 9.00 -5.95 -22.77
C SER A 85 9.54 -7.24 -22.17
N GLU A 86 8.87 -8.38 -22.37
CA GLU A 86 9.40 -9.72 -22.04
C GLU A 86 10.70 -9.94 -22.83
N THR A 87 11.80 -9.48 -22.25
CA THR A 87 13.13 -9.96 -22.57
C THR A 87 13.22 -11.33 -21.91
N PRO A 88 13.58 -12.41 -22.63
CA PRO A 88 13.64 -13.75 -22.05
C PRO A 88 14.60 -13.73 -20.86
N HIS A 89 14.07 -13.97 -19.67
CA HIS A 89 14.88 -14.20 -18.48
C HIS A 89 15.53 -15.58 -18.63
N HIS A 90 16.85 -15.57 -18.83
CA HIS A 90 17.73 -16.72 -18.76
C HIS A 90 17.86 -17.25 -17.33
#